data_AF-A0A7M3M997-F1
#
_entry.id   AF-A0A7M3M997-F1
#
_cell.length_a   1.000
_cell.length_b   1.000
_cell.length_c   1.000
_cell.angle_alpha   90.00
_cell.angle_beta   90.00
_cell.angle_gamma   90.00
#
_symmetry.space_group_name_H-M   'P 1'
#
loop_
_entity.id
_entity.type
_entity.pdbx_description
1 polymer ?
#
loop_
_entity_poly.entity_id
_entity_poly.type
_entity_poly.pdbx_seq_one_letter_code
_entity_poly.pdbx_strand_id
1 'polypeptide(L)'
;MCSPAIALAGASVALSGVSAYNQYQSGKYTAAVAEQNANVAEAQAQDSINRGNAQADEVRRRNRQAAGTQAATMGATGADLSTGGALDIFGDTAQFGTLDALTTVNNAQREAYGYQVQAENYKAQASSSRKQGNM
;
A
#
# COMPACT_ATOMS: atom_id res chain seq x y z
N MET A 1 1.44 -24.52 67.21
CA MET A 1 0.39 -24.16 66.25
C MET A 1 0.31 -22.65 66.19
N CYS A 2 0.66 -22.05 65.05
CA CYS A 2 0.33 -20.68 64.60
C CYS A 2 0.91 -20.57 63.17
N SER A 3 0.27 -21.25 62.22
CA SER A 3 0.71 -21.20 60.83
C SER A 3 0.30 -19.84 60.22
N PRO A 4 1.23 -19.07 59.63
CA PRO A 4 0.93 -17.79 58.97
C PRO A 4 0.12 -17.95 57.66
N ALA A 5 -0.34 -19.17 57.36
CA ALA A 5 -1.10 -19.49 56.15
C ALA A 5 -2.52 -18.90 56.11
N ILE A 6 -3.05 -18.37 57.22
CA ILE A 6 -4.42 -17.82 57.28
C ILE A 6 -4.44 -16.28 57.08
N ALA A 7 -3.29 -15.59 57.21
CA ALA A 7 -3.23 -14.13 57.03
C ALA A 7 -3.20 -13.69 55.55
N LEU A 8 -3.04 -14.63 54.61
CA LEU A 8 -2.98 -14.38 53.16
C LEU A 8 -4.33 -14.55 52.44
N ALA A 9 -5.43 -14.80 53.16
CA ALA A 9 -6.76 -14.88 52.57
C ALA A 9 -7.46 -13.51 52.43
N GLY A 10 -6.91 -12.44 53.03
CA GLY A 10 -7.59 -11.14 53.13
C GLY A 10 -6.96 -9.96 52.38
N ALA A 11 -5.75 -10.11 51.82
CA ALA A 11 -4.95 -8.98 51.34
C ALA A 11 -4.49 -9.08 49.87
N SER A 12 -5.13 -9.91 49.04
CA SER A 12 -4.77 -10.06 47.61
C SER A 12 -5.46 -9.07 46.67
N VAL A 13 -6.36 -8.21 47.14
CA VAL A 13 -7.18 -7.33 46.27
C VAL A 13 -6.57 -5.94 46.04
N ALA A 14 -5.56 -5.53 46.81
CA ALA A 14 -5.04 -4.15 46.75
C ALA A 14 -3.89 -3.91 45.75
N LEU A 15 -3.26 -4.95 45.21
CA LEU A 15 -2.13 -4.81 44.26
C LEU A 15 -2.55 -4.66 42.79
N SER A 16 -3.84 -4.85 42.48
CA SER A 16 -4.37 -4.75 41.11
C SER A 16 -4.45 -3.32 40.56
N GLY A 17 -4.44 -2.30 41.43
CA GLY A 17 -4.69 -0.91 41.03
C GLY A 17 -3.47 -0.14 40.50
N VAL A 18 -2.25 -0.50 40.92
CA VAL A 18 -1.03 0.24 40.53
C VAL A 18 -0.51 -0.22 39.16
N SER A 19 -0.72 -1.48 38.79
CA SER A 19 -0.40 -2.02 37.46
C SER A 19 -1.31 -1.45 36.35
N ALA A 20 -2.56 -1.11 36.67
CA ALA A 20 -3.52 -0.55 35.72
C ALA A 20 -3.11 0.85 35.21
N TYR A 21 -2.56 1.71 36.06
CA TYR A 21 -2.19 3.09 35.66
C TYR A 21 -1.01 3.13 34.67
N ASN A 22 -0.02 2.25 34.84
CA ASN A 22 1.08 2.10 33.90
C ASN A 22 0.62 1.47 32.57
N GLN A 23 -0.35 0.56 32.59
CA GLN A 23 -0.97 0.01 31.38
C GLN A 23 -1.78 1.06 30.61
N TYR A 24 -2.49 1.95 31.32
CA TYR A 24 -3.30 3.02 30.74
C TYR A 24 -2.48 3.98 29.86
N GLN A 25 -1.34 4.46 30.37
CA GLN A 25 -0.46 5.37 29.62
C GLN A 25 0.27 4.65 28.47
N SER A 26 0.69 3.40 28.69
CA SER A 26 1.34 2.57 27.66
C SER A 26 0.42 2.29 26.46
N GLY A 27 -0.87 2.05 26.71
CA GLY A 27 -1.86 1.80 25.66
C GLY A 27 -2.10 3.00 24.74
N LYS A 28 -2.16 4.22 25.30
CA LYS A 28 -2.32 5.46 24.51
C LYS A 28 -1.12 5.74 23.61
N TYR A 29 0.09 5.57 24.14
CA TYR A 29 1.31 5.73 23.34
C TYR A 29 1.38 4.71 22.20
N THR A 30 1.14 3.44 22.51
CA THR A 30 1.14 2.36 21.51
C THR A 30 0.10 2.61 20.43
N ALA A 31 -1.07 3.12 20.79
CA ALA A 31 -2.11 3.49 19.83
C ALA A 31 -1.68 4.64 18.91
N ALA A 32 -1.05 5.69 19.46
CA ALA A 32 -0.55 6.81 18.66
C ALA A 32 0.53 6.38 17.66
N VAL A 33 1.47 5.52 18.09
CA VAL A 33 2.48 4.94 17.20
C VAL A 33 1.84 4.11 16.09
N ALA A 34 0.86 3.27 16.43
CA ALA A 34 0.15 2.47 15.44
C ALA A 34 -0.61 3.36 14.44
N GLU A 35 -1.29 4.42 14.87
CA GLU A 35 -1.92 5.37 13.93
C GLU A 35 -0.91 6.07 13.02
N GLN A 36 0.24 6.44 13.56
CA GLN A 36 1.28 7.05 12.74
C GLN A 36 1.81 6.08 11.68
N ASN A 37 1.98 4.80 12.04
CA ASN A 37 2.33 3.75 11.08
C ASN A 37 1.23 3.53 10.04
N ALA A 38 -0.04 3.62 10.43
CA ALA A 38 -1.16 3.56 9.49
C ALA A 38 -1.09 4.69 8.45
N ASN A 39 -0.88 5.93 8.90
CA ASN A 39 -0.76 7.09 8.03
C ASN A 39 0.43 6.98 7.07
N VAL A 40 1.56 6.44 7.54
CA VAL A 40 2.73 6.18 6.70
C VAL A 40 2.41 5.14 5.62
N ALA A 41 1.74 4.05 5.99
CA ALA A 41 1.33 3.02 5.03
C ALA A 41 0.32 3.58 3.99
N GLU A 42 -0.63 4.40 4.40
CA GLU A 42 -1.53 5.09 3.44
C GLU A 42 -0.78 6.03 2.49
N ALA A 43 0.19 6.80 3.01
CA ALA A 43 1.04 7.65 2.19
C ALA A 43 1.86 6.82 1.18
N GLN A 44 2.40 5.67 1.61
CA GLN A 44 3.10 4.72 0.74
C GLN A 44 2.18 4.13 -0.33
N ALA A 45 0.93 3.83 0.01
CA ALA A 45 -0.07 3.36 -0.96
C ALA A 45 -0.32 4.41 -2.05
N GLN A 46 -0.53 5.67 -1.65
CA GLN A 46 -0.77 6.76 -2.59
C GLN A 46 0.44 7.03 -3.47
N ASP A 47 1.63 7.00 -2.88
CA ASP A 47 2.91 7.16 -3.57
C ASP A 47 3.16 6.03 -4.58
N SER A 48 2.87 4.77 -4.24
CA SER A 48 2.92 3.65 -5.19
C SER A 48 2.00 3.88 -6.40
N ILE A 49 0.74 4.28 -6.17
CA ILE A 49 -0.21 4.63 -7.24
C ILE A 49 0.34 5.77 -8.11
N ASN A 50 0.84 6.84 -7.50
CA ASN A 50 1.37 8.00 -8.22
C ASN A 50 2.58 7.62 -9.08
N ARG A 51 3.51 6.82 -8.54
CA ARG A 51 4.65 6.30 -9.30
C ARG A 51 4.22 5.40 -10.44
N GLY A 52 3.26 4.50 -10.22
CA GLY A 52 2.71 3.63 -11.26
C GLY A 52 2.09 4.42 -12.41
N ASN A 53 1.33 5.46 -12.09
CA ASN A 53 0.73 6.34 -13.10
C ASN A 53 1.79 7.11 -13.90
N ALA A 54 2.81 7.66 -13.23
CA ALA A 54 3.92 8.34 -13.89
C ALA A 54 4.72 7.40 -14.82
N GLN A 55 4.96 6.16 -14.38
CA GLN A 55 5.61 5.13 -15.21
C GLN A 55 4.74 4.74 -16.40
N ALA A 56 3.43 4.57 -16.21
CA ALA A 56 2.49 4.28 -17.29
C ALA A 56 2.45 5.42 -18.33
N ASP A 57 2.55 6.68 -17.89
CA ASP A 57 2.67 7.83 -18.80
C ASP A 57 3.96 7.82 -19.63
N GLU A 58 5.08 7.41 -19.02
CA GLU A 58 6.34 7.21 -19.72
C GLU A 58 6.23 6.10 -20.77
N VAL A 59 5.63 4.96 -20.43
CA VAL A 59 5.36 3.86 -21.37
C VAL A 59 4.50 4.34 -22.54
N ARG A 60 3.41 5.07 -22.25
CA ARG A 60 2.55 5.65 -23.29
C ARG A 60 3.31 6.62 -24.20
N ARG A 61 4.19 7.46 -23.65
CA ARG A 61 5.04 8.37 -24.42
C ARG A 61 6.02 7.63 -25.33
N ARG A 62 6.71 6.62 -24.81
CA ARG A 62 7.64 5.79 -25.60
C ARG A 62 6.91 5.07 -26.72
N ASN A 63 5.71 4.55 -26.45
CA ASN A 63 4.90 3.90 -27.46
C ASN A 63 4.52 4.85 -28.61
N ARG A 64 4.06 6.07 -28.27
CA ARG A 64 3.76 7.10 -29.29
C ARG A 64 4.99 7.47 -30.12
N GLN A 65 6.16 7.56 -29.49
CA GLN A 65 7.42 7.84 -30.20
C GLN A 65 7.80 6.69 -31.14
N ALA A 66 7.68 5.44 -30.69
CA ALA A 66 7.93 4.26 -31.50
C ALA A 66 6.99 4.20 -32.71
N ALA A 67 5.69 4.41 -32.50
CA ALA A 67 4.71 4.49 -33.58
C ALA A 67 5.03 5.63 -34.56
N GLY A 68 5.41 6.81 -34.07
CA GLY A 68 5.83 7.94 -34.93
C GLY A 68 7.06 7.61 -35.79
N THR A 69 8.07 6.95 -35.21
CA THR A 69 9.27 6.49 -35.93
C THR A 69 8.93 5.43 -36.97
N GLN A 70 8.06 4.47 -36.64
CA GLN A 70 7.58 3.46 -37.58
C GLN A 70 6.86 4.11 -38.78
N ALA A 71 5.99 5.10 -38.53
CA ALA A 71 5.30 5.87 -39.57
C ALA A 71 6.25 6.67 -40.45
N ALA A 72 7.22 7.37 -39.87
CA ALA A 72 8.22 8.11 -40.62
C ALA A 72 9.07 7.18 -41.50
N THR A 73 9.46 6.01 -40.97
CA THR A 73 10.26 5.02 -41.70
C THR A 73 9.49 4.43 -42.87
N MET A 74 8.24 4.02 -42.67
CA MET A 74 7.39 3.49 -43.74
C MET A 74 7.08 4.53 -44.81
N GLY A 75 6.85 5.79 -44.42
CA GLY A 75 6.70 6.90 -45.35
C GLY A 75 7.97 7.17 -46.18
N ALA A 76 9.15 7.00 -45.57
CA ALA A 76 10.43 7.18 -46.26
C ALA A 76 10.80 6.01 -47.20
N THR A 77 10.39 4.78 -46.88
CA THR A 77 10.64 3.60 -47.74
C THR A 77 9.65 3.49 -48.89
N GLY A 78 8.65 4.37 -48.98
CA GLY A 78 7.58 4.28 -49.98
C GLY A 78 6.65 3.08 -49.77
N ALA A 79 6.71 2.46 -48.58
CA ALA A 79 5.81 1.38 -48.21
C ALA A 79 4.39 1.94 -48.08
N ASP A 80 3.44 1.31 -48.77
CA ASP A 80 2.05 1.72 -48.71
C ASP A 80 1.50 1.43 -47.31
N LEU A 81 1.33 2.50 -46.53
CA LEU A 81 0.75 2.50 -45.18
C LEU A 81 -0.67 1.92 -45.14
N SER A 82 -1.32 1.73 -46.29
CA SER A 82 -2.64 1.10 -46.42
C SER A 82 -2.60 -0.42 -46.64
N THR A 83 -1.41 -1.01 -46.81
CA THR A 83 -1.27 -2.47 -46.91
C THR A 83 -1.43 -3.13 -45.54
N GLY A 84 -2.16 -4.24 -45.46
CA GLY A 84 -2.57 -4.87 -44.20
C GLY A 84 -1.44 -5.10 -43.19
N GLY A 85 -0.22 -5.43 -43.65
CA GLY A 85 0.93 -5.63 -42.77
C GLY A 85 1.44 -4.38 -42.05
N ALA A 86 1.30 -3.19 -42.64
CA ALA A 86 1.68 -1.93 -41.99
C ALA A 86 0.68 -1.55 -40.88
N LEU A 87 -0.62 -1.72 -41.15
CA LEU A 87 -1.70 -1.49 -40.18
C LEU A 87 -1.63 -2.45 -39.00
N ASP A 88 -1.30 -3.72 -39.24
CA ASP A 88 -1.12 -4.72 -38.17
C ASP A 88 0.04 -4.33 -37.23
N ILE A 89 1.18 -3.87 -37.77
CA ILE A 89 2.34 -3.44 -36.95
C ILE A 89 2.00 -2.24 -36.05
N PHE A 90 1.24 -1.26 -36.56
CA PHE A 90 0.78 -0.14 -35.73
C PHE A 90 -0.25 -0.56 -34.69
N GLY A 91 -1.17 -1.45 -35.06
CA GLY A 91 -2.17 -2.02 -34.18
C GLY A 91 -1.52 -2.76 -33.01
N ASP A 92 -0.57 -3.64 -33.31
CA ASP A 92 0.21 -4.39 -32.33
C ASP A 92 1.00 -3.43 -31.42
N THR A 93 1.70 -2.45 -31.99
CA THR A 93 2.46 -1.45 -31.22
C THR A 93 1.55 -0.68 -30.25
N ALA A 94 0.39 -0.23 -30.70
CA ALA A 94 -0.60 0.45 -29.86
C ALA A 94 -1.16 -0.48 -28.76
N GLN A 95 -1.48 -1.72 -29.11
CA GLN A 95 -2.02 -2.71 -28.18
C GLN A 95 -1.01 -3.09 -27.10
N PHE A 96 0.23 -3.43 -27.48
CA PHE A 96 1.28 -3.82 -26.54
C PHE A 96 1.65 -2.69 -25.60
N GLY A 97 1.81 -1.44 -26.07
CA GLY A 97 2.11 -0.35 -25.16
C GLY A 97 0.93 0.06 -24.27
N THR A 98 -0.32 -0.20 -24.68
CA THR A 98 -1.48 -0.05 -23.79
C THR A 98 -1.49 -1.12 -22.71
N LEU A 99 -1.24 -2.38 -23.09
CA LEU A 99 -1.13 -3.49 -22.15
C LEU A 99 -0.01 -3.27 -21.14
N ASP A 100 1.14 -2.78 -21.57
CA ASP A 100 2.30 -2.52 -20.72
C ASP A 100 2.03 -1.37 -19.72
N ALA A 101 1.37 -0.30 -20.18
CA ALA A 101 0.90 0.78 -19.31
C ALA A 101 -0.12 0.27 -18.28
N LEU A 102 -1.09 -0.55 -18.69
CA LEU A 102 -2.08 -1.14 -17.77
C LEU A 102 -1.43 -2.09 -16.75
N THR A 103 -0.45 -2.87 -17.19
CA THR A 103 0.32 -3.77 -16.32
C THR A 103 1.08 -2.99 -15.27
N THR A 104 1.68 -1.87 -15.66
CA THR A 104 2.38 -0.93 -14.75
C THR A 104 1.42 -0.38 -13.69
N VAL A 105 0.25 0.11 -14.10
CA VAL A 105 -0.78 0.60 -13.17
C VAL A 105 -1.28 -0.51 -12.26
N ASN A 106 -1.52 -1.70 -12.78
CA ASN A 106 -2.02 -2.83 -12.00
C ASN A 106 -1.02 -3.25 -10.92
N ASN A 107 0.27 -3.33 -11.25
CA ASN A 107 1.32 -3.67 -10.29
C ASN A 107 1.39 -2.64 -9.15
N ALA A 108 1.34 -1.35 -9.49
CA ALA A 108 1.29 -0.28 -8.49
C ALA A 108 0.03 -0.34 -7.61
N GLN A 109 -1.14 -0.65 -8.20
CA GLN A 109 -2.37 -0.85 -7.43
C GLN A 109 -2.27 -2.03 -6.47
N ARG A 110 -1.62 -3.14 -6.88
CA ARG A 110 -1.42 -4.31 -6.01
C ARG A 110 -0.48 -4.00 -4.84
N GLU A 111 0.59 -3.25 -5.09
CA GLU A 111 1.50 -2.78 -4.05
C GLU A 111 0.78 -1.82 -3.08
N ALA A 112 0.04 -0.85 -3.62
CA ALA A 112 -0.78 0.07 -2.83
C ALA A 112 -1.82 -0.65 -1.96
N TYR A 113 -2.47 -1.69 -2.50
CA TYR A 113 -3.38 -2.53 -1.72
C TYR A 113 -2.67 -3.22 -0.55
N GLY A 114 -1.44 -3.71 -0.75
CA GLY A 114 -0.63 -4.27 0.33
C GLY A 114 -0.39 -3.27 1.46
N TYR A 115 -0.06 -2.03 1.12
CA TYR A 115 0.08 -0.95 2.10
C TYR A 115 -1.23 -0.57 2.78
N GLN A 116 -2.35 -0.54 2.05
CA GLN A 116 -3.67 -0.30 2.63
C GLN A 116 -4.05 -1.37 3.66
N VAL A 117 -3.76 -2.65 3.37
CA VAL A 117 -3.97 -3.74 4.33
C VAL A 117 -3.09 -3.55 5.58
N GLN A 118 -1.83 -3.11 5.42
CA GLN A 118 -0.97 -2.78 6.55
C GLN A 118 -1.55 -1.61 7.38
N ALA A 119 -2.05 -0.56 6.72
CA ALA A 119 -2.68 0.57 7.39
C ALA A 119 -3.90 0.14 8.22
N GLU A 120 -4.77 -0.70 7.66
CA GLU A 120 -5.94 -1.24 8.38
C GLU A 120 -5.54 -2.10 9.58
N ASN A 121 -4.47 -2.91 9.46
CA ASN A 121 -3.92 -3.66 10.59
C ASN A 121 -3.42 -2.73 11.70
N TYR A 122 -2.72 -1.66 11.35
CA TYR A 122 -2.26 -0.67 12.32
C TYR A 122 -3.41 0.10 12.98
N LYS A 123 -4.46 0.46 12.23
CA LYS A 123 -5.68 1.06 12.80
C LYS A 123 -6.38 0.11 13.78
N ALA A 124 -6.47 -1.16 13.44
CA ALA A 124 -7.02 -2.20 14.33
C ALA A 124 -6.16 -2.34 15.60
N GLN A 125 -4.84 -2.32 15.47
CA GLN A 125 -3.92 -2.34 16.60
C GLN A 125 -4.10 -1.10 17.50
N ALA A 126 -4.20 0.09 16.92
CA ALA A 126 -4.45 1.32 17.67
C ALA A 126 -5.77 1.28 18.45
N SER A 127 -6.84 0.80 17.80
CA SER A 127 -8.15 0.61 18.43
C SER A 127 -8.08 -0.37 19.59
N SER A 128 -7.38 -1.50 19.43
CA SER A 128 -7.16 -2.50 20.49
C SER A 128 -6.36 -1.93 21.66
N SER A 129 -5.25 -1.23 21.39
CA SER A 129 -4.42 -0.62 22.43
C SER A 129 -5.15 0.45 23.23
N ARG A 130 -6.05 1.23 22.59
CA ARG A 130 -6.94 2.16 23.30
C ARG A 130 -7.93 1.46 24.21
N LYS A 131 -8.53 0.35 23.74
CA LYS A 131 -9.49 -0.44 24.54
C LYS A 131 -8.81 -1.07 25.75
N GLN A 132 -7.61 -1.64 25.58
CA GLN A 132 -6.81 -2.18 26.67
C GLN A 132 -6.33 -1.09 27.62
N GLY A 133 -6.02 0.10 27.11
CA GLY A 133 -5.71 1.25 27.94
C GLY A 133 -6.90 1.74 28.75
N ASN A 134 -8.14 1.65 28.25
CA ASN A 134 -9.34 2.13 28.94
C ASN A 134 -10.05 1.11 29.85
N MET A 135 -9.58 -0.15 29.90
CA MET A 135 -10.04 -1.17 30.86
C MET A 135 -9.21 -1.11 32.14
#